data_AF-A0A967H1Z7-F1
#
_entry.id   AF-A0A967H1Z7-F1
#
_cell.length_a   1.000
_cell.length_b   1.000
_cell.length_c   1.000
_cell.angle_alpha   90.00
_cell.angle_beta   90.00
_cell.angle_gamma   90.00
#
_symmetry.space_group_name_H-M   'P 1'
#
loop_
_entity.id
_entity.type
_entity.pdbx_description
1 polymer ?
#
loop_
_entity_poly.entity_id
_entity_poly.type
_entity_poly.pdbx_seq_one_letter_code
_entity_poly.pdbx_strand_id
1 'polypeptide(L)'
;GLRQYLGVRRKLEQGKREEAHSFRQHLSRTSERLHSLRSNASKSSSISEYVRAATALEVYAAEARGMVAWSGDASERGVARSWFTSAIGKQQRPSLLMPPVVVSPMELRLAEYYEQAGENNRAAEFYQQALLRRPNDLKALKGYQQALLRIGRKEAALQTGEIIKQVEGH
;
A
#
# COMPACT_ATOMS: atom_id res chain seq x y z
N GLY A 1 -3.61 -8.75 12.83
CA GLY A 1 -3.94 -7.68 11.87
C GLY A 1 -3.87 -8.10 10.42
N LEU A 2 -2.85 -8.84 9.96
CA LEU A 2 -2.71 -9.23 8.56
C LEU A 2 -3.95 -9.95 7.98
N ARG A 3 -4.54 -10.91 8.70
CA ARG A 3 -5.79 -11.56 8.30
C ARG A 3 -6.91 -10.56 8.02
N GLN A 4 -7.05 -9.54 8.88
CA GLN A 4 -8.09 -8.53 8.73
C GLN A 4 -7.83 -7.67 7.49
N TYR A 5 -6.58 -7.25 7.29
CA TYR A 5 -6.15 -6.53 6.09
C TYR A 5 -6.40 -7.30 4.79
N LEU A 6 -6.02 -8.58 4.73
CA LEU A 6 -6.30 -9.44 3.57
C LEU A 6 -7.81 -9.65 3.37
N GLY A 7 -8.58 -9.70 4.46
CA GLY A 7 -10.04 -9.69 4.43
C GLY A 7 -10.61 -8.46 3.74
N VAL A 8 -10.10 -7.25 4.05
CA VAL A 8 -10.50 -6.01 3.35
C VAL A 8 -10.28 -6.14 1.85
N ARG A 9 -9.07 -6.52 1.42
CA ARG A 9 -8.72 -6.63 -0.01
C ARG A 9 -9.65 -7.61 -0.73
N ARG A 10 -9.80 -8.82 -0.19
CA ARG A 10 -10.64 -9.86 -0.77
C ARG A 10 -12.10 -9.42 -0.90
N LYS A 11 -12.64 -8.71 0.11
CA LYS A 11 -14.03 -8.24 0.08
C LYS A 11 -14.24 -7.11 -0.93
N LEU A 12 -13.28 -6.21 -1.07
CA LEU A 12 -13.33 -5.17 -2.10
C LEU A 12 -13.25 -5.75 -3.52
N GLU A 13 -12.39 -6.76 -3.75
CA GLU A 13 -12.34 -7.50 -5.02
C GLU A 13 -13.68 -8.19 -5.35
N GLN A 14 -14.46 -8.55 -4.34
CA GLN A 14 -15.80 -9.13 -4.48
C GLN A 14 -16.91 -8.06 -4.58
N GLY A 15 -16.59 -6.77 -4.58
CA GLY A 15 -17.57 -5.68 -4.53
C GLY A 15 -18.31 -5.54 -3.20
N LYS A 16 -17.92 -6.30 -2.17
CA LYS A 16 -18.56 -6.36 -0.85
C LYS A 16 -18.02 -5.29 0.08
N ARG A 17 -18.35 -4.04 -0.22
CA ARG A 17 -17.81 -2.85 0.47
C ARG A 17 -18.12 -2.81 1.96
N GLU A 18 -19.36 -3.08 2.36
CA GLU A 18 -19.76 -3.06 3.78
C GLU A 18 -19.01 -4.11 4.61
N GLU A 19 -18.85 -5.31 4.05
CA GLU A 19 -18.05 -6.35 4.69
C GLU A 19 -16.58 -5.88 4.82
N ALA A 20 -16.00 -5.29 3.76
CA ALA A 20 -14.65 -4.73 3.81
C ALA A 20 -14.50 -3.62 4.88
N HIS A 21 -15.53 -2.79 5.04
CA HIS A 21 -15.57 -1.76 6.07
C HIS A 21 -15.50 -2.37 7.48
N SER A 22 -16.23 -3.46 7.74
CA SER A 22 -16.17 -4.19 9.01
C SER A 22 -14.76 -4.71 9.30
N PHE A 23 -14.12 -5.39 8.34
CA PHE A 23 -12.72 -5.85 8.46
C PHE A 23 -11.76 -4.69 8.76
N ARG A 24 -11.95 -3.53 8.12
CA ARG A 24 -11.17 -2.31 8.36
C ARG A 24 -11.36 -1.75 9.77
N GLN A 25 -12.59 -1.77 10.30
CA GLN A 25 -12.86 -1.36 11.69
C GLN A 25 -12.13 -2.26 12.69
N HIS A 26 -12.19 -3.58 12.51
CA HIS A 26 -11.45 -4.54 13.34
C HIS A 26 -9.93 -4.32 13.28
N LEU A 27 -9.39 -4.05 12.09
CA LEU A 27 -7.98 -3.71 11.91
C LEU A 27 -7.61 -2.43 12.67
N SER A 28 -8.46 -1.41 12.63
CA SER A 28 -8.24 -0.13 13.30
C SER A 28 -8.21 -0.28 14.83
N ARG A 29 -9.19 -0.98 15.40
CA ARG A 29 -9.23 -1.31 16.84
C ARG A 29 -7.99 -2.09 17.28
N THR A 30 -7.52 -3.04 16.46
CA THR A 30 -6.30 -3.81 16.74
C THR A 30 -5.08 -2.89 16.75
N SER A 31 -4.97 -1.99 15.78
CA SER A 31 -3.88 -1.02 15.70
C SER A 31 -3.87 -0.06 16.89
N GLU A 32 -5.04 0.43 17.31
CA GLU A 32 -5.19 1.34 18.46
C GLU A 32 -4.82 0.66 19.77
N ARG A 33 -5.29 -0.58 19.99
CA ARG A 33 -4.92 -1.39 21.16
C ARG A 33 -3.41 -1.67 21.20
N LEU A 34 -2.79 -1.91 20.05
CA LEU A 34 -1.34 -2.09 19.98
C LEU A 34 -0.60 -0.75 20.12
N HIS A 35 -1.20 0.37 19.76
CA HIS A 35 -0.60 1.66 20.04
C HIS A 35 -0.59 1.94 21.56
N SER A 36 -1.70 1.67 22.26
CA SER A 36 -1.82 1.93 23.70
C SER A 36 -0.90 1.07 24.56
N LEU A 37 -0.53 -0.13 24.10
CA LEU A 37 0.36 -1.04 24.82
C LEU A 37 1.86 -0.73 24.62
N ARG A 38 2.21 0.28 23.82
CA ARG A 38 3.59 0.63 23.48
C ARG A 38 4.45 0.99 24.70
N SER A 39 3.88 1.71 25.67
CA SER A 39 4.57 2.10 26.91
C SER A 39 4.90 0.90 27.82
N ASN A 40 4.15 -0.20 27.69
CA ASN A 40 4.45 -1.45 28.39
C ASN A 40 5.55 -2.23 27.66
N ALA A 41 5.49 -2.26 26.33
CA ALA A 41 6.51 -2.91 25.50
C ALA A 41 7.89 -2.24 25.62
N SER A 42 7.95 -0.93 25.87
CA SER A 42 9.22 -0.20 26.04
C SER A 42 10.00 -0.59 27.30
N LYS A 43 9.36 -1.35 28.20
CA LYS A 43 9.99 -1.91 29.40
C LYS A 43 10.44 -3.37 29.19
N SER A 44 10.28 -3.91 27.98
CA SER A 44 10.66 -5.27 27.62
C SER A 44 11.86 -5.29 26.67
N SER A 45 12.57 -6.41 26.61
CA SER A 45 13.68 -6.63 25.66
C SER A 45 13.23 -6.74 24.19
N SER A 46 11.93 -6.82 23.91
CA SER A 46 11.36 -7.03 22.57
C SER A 46 10.69 -5.79 21.97
N ILE A 47 11.13 -4.59 22.38
CA ILE A 47 10.55 -3.32 21.91
C ILE A 47 10.69 -3.14 20.39
N SER A 48 11.75 -3.66 19.79
CA SER A 48 12.02 -3.53 18.35
C SER A 48 11.00 -4.31 17.51
N GLU A 49 10.73 -5.57 17.87
CA GLU A 49 9.73 -6.43 17.24
C GLU A 49 8.33 -5.85 17.42
N TYR A 50 8.06 -5.33 18.62
CA TYR A 50 6.81 -4.68 18.94
C TYR A 50 6.56 -3.46 18.06
N VAL A 51 7.52 -2.52 18.02
CA VAL A 51 7.42 -1.30 17.22
C VAL A 51 7.26 -1.66 15.75
N ARG A 52 8.03 -2.62 15.25
CA ARG A 52 7.93 -3.08 13.86
C ARG A 52 6.54 -3.63 13.53
N ALA A 53 5.97 -4.47 14.40
CA ALA A 53 4.63 -5.02 14.22
C ALA A 53 3.54 -3.95 14.33
N ALA A 54 3.67 -3.01 15.27
CA ALA A 54 2.75 -1.89 15.44
C ALA A 54 2.75 -0.97 14.22
N THR A 55 3.93 -0.56 13.75
CA THR A 55 4.05 0.28 12.56
C THR A 55 3.51 -0.43 11.32
N ALA A 56 3.75 -1.74 11.15
CA ALA A 56 3.15 -2.50 10.05
C ALA A 56 1.61 -2.48 10.08
N LEU A 57 1.00 -2.62 11.26
CA LEU A 57 -0.46 -2.51 11.41
C LEU A 57 -0.98 -1.11 11.11
N GLU A 58 -0.25 -0.06 11.52
CA GLU A 58 -0.64 1.33 11.24
C GLU A 58 -0.59 1.63 9.72
N VAL A 59 0.40 1.07 9.01
CA VAL A 59 0.48 1.14 7.54
C VAL A 59 -0.73 0.44 6.91
N TYR A 60 -1.00 -0.81 7.29
CA TYR A 60 -2.15 -1.55 6.76
C TYR A 60 -3.50 -0.90 7.10
N ALA A 61 -3.64 -0.31 8.29
CA ALA A 61 -4.86 0.39 8.68
C ALA A 61 -5.10 1.64 7.84
N ALA A 62 -4.04 2.40 7.52
CA ALA A 62 -4.13 3.54 6.62
C ALA A 62 -4.47 3.10 5.19
N GLU A 63 -3.79 2.08 4.67
CA GLU A 63 -4.08 1.54 3.34
C GLU A 63 -5.52 1.02 3.23
N ALA A 64 -5.99 0.24 4.22
CA ALA A 64 -7.35 -0.28 4.25
C ALA A 64 -8.42 0.82 4.30
N ARG A 65 -8.16 1.92 5.03
CA ARG A 65 -9.04 3.10 5.01
C ARG A 65 -9.07 3.73 3.62
N GLY A 66 -7.92 3.89 2.98
CA GLY A 66 -7.82 4.39 1.61
C GLY A 66 -8.59 3.53 0.62
N MET A 67 -8.42 2.20 0.66
CA MET A 67 -9.10 1.29 -0.26
C MET A 67 -10.64 1.30 -0.09
N VAL A 68 -11.14 1.31 1.15
CA VAL A 68 -12.60 1.37 1.40
C VAL A 68 -13.19 2.71 0.97
N ALA A 69 -12.47 3.82 1.18
CA ALA A 69 -12.87 5.13 0.68
C ALA A 69 -12.83 5.19 -0.86
N TRP A 70 -11.81 4.57 -1.47
CA TRP A 70 -11.63 4.54 -2.92
C TRP A 70 -12.71 3.71 -3.64
N SER A 71 -13.23 2.67 -2.97
CA SER A 71 -14.38 1.89 -3.46
C SER A 71 -15.74 2.61 -3.34
N GLY A 72 -15.73 3.83 -2.78
CA GLY A 72 -16.93 4.60 -2.52
C GLY A 72 -17.32 5.58 -3.62
N ASP A 73 -18.19 6.52 -3.25
CA ASP A 73 -18.66 7.55 -4.16
C ASP A 73 -17.55 8.57 -4.51
N ALA A 74 -17.85 9.54 -5.37
CA ALA A 74 -16.86 10.54 -5.79
C ALA A 74 -16.32 11.38 -4.61
N SER A 75 -17.14 11.65 -3.59
CA SER A 75 -16.74 12.42 -2.41
C SER A 75 -15.75 11.61 -1.54
N GLU A 76 -16.06 10.34 -1.32
CA GLU A 76 -15.23 9.43 -0.53
C GLU A 76 -13.90 9.10 -1.23
N ARG A 77 -13.92 9.00 -2.57
CA ARG A 77 -12.71 8.75 -3.37
C ARG A 77 -11.64 9.82 -3.17
N GLY A 78 -12.03 11.09 -3.00
CA GLY A 78 -11.08 12.18 -2.73
C GLY A 78 -10.28 11.99 -1.42
N VAL A 79 -10.88 11.32 -0.42
CA VAL A 79 -10.25 11.04 0.87
C VAL A 79 -9.24 9.88 0.77
N ALA A 80 -9.40 8.98 -0.21
CA ALA A 80 -8.51 7.83 -0.39
C ALA A 80 -7.05 8.24 -0.59
N ARG A 81 -6.81 9.28 -1.39
CA ARG A 81 -5.47 9.83 -1.62
C ARG A 81 -4.76 10.19 -0.33
N SER A 82 -5.44 10.90 0.59
CA SER A 82 -4.87 11.30 1.88
C SER A 82 -4.49 10.08 2.73
N TRP A 83 -5.31 9.03 2.70
CA TRP A 83 -4.99 7.78 3.40
C TRP A 83 -3.81 7.04 2.80
N PHE A 84 -3.69 6.98 1.46
CA PHE A 84 -2.54 6.37 0.80
C PHE A 84 -1.25 7.14 1.06
N THR A 85 -1.27 8.48 1.00
CA THR A 85 -0.14 9.32 1.42
C THR A 85 0.25 9.05 2.88
N SER A 86 -0.74 8.90 3.77
CA SER A 86 -0.49 8.55 5.16
C SER A 86 0.13 7.16 5.33
N ALA A 87 -0.26 6.18 4.51
CA ALA A 87 0.30 4.84 4.52
C ALA A 87 1.78 4.84 4.07
N ILE A 88 2.09 5.58 2.99
CA ILE A 88 3.47 5.79 2.51
C ILE A 88 4.31 6.44 3.60
N GLY A 89 3.82 7.54 4.19
CA GLY A 89 4.54 8.24 5.25
C GLY A 89 4.85 7.35 6.45
N LYS A 90 3.93 6.45 6.83
CA LYS A 90 4.15 5.46 7.90
C LYS A 90 5.12 4.35 7.50
N GLN A 91 5.12 3.92 6.24
CA GLN A 91 6.06 2.92 5.71
C GLN A 91 7.48 3.50 5.58
N GLN A 92 7.59 4.79 5.26
CA GLN A 92 8.83 5.51 5.06
C GLN A 92 9.52 5.96 6.35
N ARG A 93 8.82 5.97 7.50
CA ARG A 93 9.39 6.46 8.76
C ARG A 93 10.73 5.78 9.01
N PRO A 94 11.86 6.53 8.92
CA PRO A 94 13.16 5.99 9.23
C PRO A 94 13.20 5.84 10.73
N SER A 95 13.00 4.64 11.23
CA SER A 95 13.50 4.30 12.55
C SER A 95 14.79 3.51 12.37
N LEU A 96 15.78 3.79 13.21
CA LEU A 96 16.89 2.88 13.52
C LEU A 96 16.41 1.50 14.05
N LEU A 97 15.10 1.27 14.08
CA LEU A 97 14.39 0.05 14.39
C LEU A 97 13.87 -0.52 13.08
N MET A 98 14.12 -1.81 12.86
CA MET A 98 13.77 -2.60 11.68
C MET A 98 12.55 -2.08 10.88
N PRO A 99 12.64 -2.00 9.54
CA PRO A 99 11.53 -1.55 8.72
C PRO A 99 10.27 -2.43 8.93
N PRO A 100 9.07 -1.84 8.84
CA PRO A 100 7.82 -2.59 9.02
C PRO A 100 7.68 -3.69 7.96
N VAL A 101 7.18 -4.87 8.38
CA VAL A 101 6.86 -5.95 7.44
C VAL A 101 5.54 -5.64 6.76
N VAL A 102 5.61 -5.17 5.53
CA VAL A 102 4.42 -4.96 4.69
C VAL A 102 4.55 -5.72 3.37
N VAL A 103 3.42 -6.17 2.83
CA VAL A 103 3.39 -7.13 1.72
C VAL A 103 3.56 -6.49 0.34
N SER A 104 3.42 -5.16 0.26
CA SER A 104 3.56 -4.38 -0.96
C SER A 104 4.08 -2.97 -0.66
N PRO A 105 4.75 -2.30 -1.62
CA PRO A 105 5.02 -0.87 -1.54
C PRO A 105 3.70 -0.08 -1.50
N MET A 106 3.55 0.87 -0.59
CA MET A 106 2.33 1.68 -0.47
C MET A 106 2.20 2.69 -1.61
N GLU A 107 3.31 3.05 -2.24
CA GLU A 107 3.36 3.91 -3.43
C GLU A 107 2.51 3.34 -4.57
N LEU A 108 2.37 2.00 -4.65
CA LEU A 108 1.50 1.31 -5.61
C LEU A 108 0.06 1.84 -5.55
N ARG A 109 -0.48 2.14 -4.36
CA ARG A 109 -1.88 2.59 -4.21
C ARG A 109 -2.11 3.98 -4.74
N LEU A 110 -1.14 4.88 -4.58
CA LEU A 110 -1.21 6.20 -5.22
C LEU A 110 -1.07 6.06 -6.74
N ALA A 111 -0.21 5.18 -7.22
CA ALA A 111 -0.07 4.92 -8.65
C ALA A 111 -1.41 4.47 -9.26
N GLU A 112 -2.06 3.45 -8.68
CA GLU A 112 -3.37 2.96 -9.09
C GLU A 112 -4.47 4.04 -9.02
N TYR A 113 -4.44 4.88 -7.97
CA TYR A 113 -5.38 5.98 -7.79
C TYR A 113 -5.25 7.01 -8.93
N TYR A 114 -4.03 7.47 -9.21
CA TYR A 114 -3.78 8.44 -10.28
C TYR A 114 -4.02 7.83 -11.67
N GLU A 115 -3.74 6.55 -11.82
CA GLU A 115 -4.03 5.80 -13.04
C GLU A 115 -5.54 5.82 -13.34
N GLN A 116 -6.38 5.51 -12.35
CA GLN A 116 -7.83 5.56 -12.51
C GLN A 116 -8.34 6.99 -12.76
N ALA A 117 -7.67 8.00 -12.21
CA ALA A 117 -7.97 9.41 -12.47
C ALA A 117 -7.51 9.89 -13.86
N GLY A 118 -6.81 9.06 -14.64
CA GLY A 118 -6.25 9.41 -15.94
C GLY A 118 -4.95 10.24 -15.86
N GLU A 119 -4.43 10.49 -14.67
CA GLU A 119 -3.19 11.24 -14.41
C GLU A 119 -1.96 10.33 -14.63
N ASN A 120 -1.78 9.83 -15.86
CA ASN A 120 -0.80 8.78 -16.17
C ASN A 120 0.66 9.18 -15.86
N ASN A 121 1.01 10.47 -15.92
CA ASN A 121 2.34 10.95 -15.52
C ASN A 121 2.60 10.72 -14.03
N ARG A 122 1.66 11.12 -13.15
CA ARG A 122 1.76 10.87 -11.71
C ARG A 122 1.71 9.39 -11.39
N ALA A 123 0.88 8.63 -12.11
CA ALA A 123 0.85 7.17 -11.96
C ALA A 123 2.23 6.56 -12.22
N ALA A 124 2.90 6.94 -13.32
CA ALA A 124 4.24 6.48 -13.64
C ALA A 124 5.27 6.85 -12.56
N GLU A 125 5.23 8.07 -12.02
CA GLU A 125 6.11 8.50 -10.92
C GLU A 125 5.94 7.63 -9.67
N PHE A 126 4.71 7.38 -9.23
CA PHE A 126 4.46 6.55 -8.04
C PHE A 126 4.78 5.07 -8.28
N TYR A 127 4.55 4.54 -9.49
CA TYR A 127 5.01 3.20 -9.84
C TYR A 127 6.53 3.10 -9.79
N GLN A 128 7.26 4.10 -10.29
CA GLN A 128 8.71 4.14 -10.17
C GLN A 128 9.17 4.18 -8.70
N GLN A 129 8.53 4.98 -7.85
CA GLN A 129 8.83 4.98 -6.41
C GLN A 129 8.54 3.63 -5.74
N ALA A 130 7.47 2.94 -6.14
CA ALA A 130 7.17 1.58 -5.67
C ALA A 130 8.29 0.59 -6.06
N LEU A 131 8.82 0.70 -7.28
CA LEU A 131 9.91 -0.13 -7.79
C LEU A 131 11.26 0.19 -7.13
N LEU A 132 11.53 1.45 -6.78
CA LEU A 132 12.71 1.80 -5.96
C LEU A 132 12.69 1.07 -4.61
N ARG A 133 11.50 0.87 -4.03
CA ARG A 133 11.33 0.13 -2.77
C ARG A 133 11.38 -1.38 -2.97
N ARG A 134 10.75 -1.89 -4.03
CA ARG A 134 10.69 -3.32 -4.35
C ARG A 134 10.85 -3.52 -5.86
N PRO A 135 12.09 -3.68 -6.36
CA PRO A 135 12.38 -3.70 -7.80
C PRO A 135 11.63 -4.77 -8.60
N ASN A 136 11.37 -5.92 -7.98
CA ASN A 136 10.73 -7.07 -8.63
C ASN A 136 9.24 -7.22 -8.25
N ASP A 137 8.58 -6.13 -7.83
CA ASP A 137 7.14 -6.17 -7.61
C ASP A 137 6.40 -6.21 -8.96
N LEU A 138 5.94 -7.40 -9.35
CA LEU A 138 5.29 -7.63 -10.66
C LEU A 138 4.10 -6.70 -10.90
N LYS A 139 3.36 -6.35 -9.85
CA LYS A 139 2.20 -5.47 -9.98
C LYS A 139 2.63 -4.04 -10.28
N ALA A 140 3.67 -3.55 -9.60
CA ALA A 140 4.26 -2.25 -9.89
C ALA A 140 4.91 -2.21 -11.28
N LEU A 141 5.61 -3.27 -11.70
CA LEU A 141 6.22 -3.35 -13.04
C LEU A 141 5.17 -3.28 -14.15
N LYS A 142 4.11 -4.08 -14.06
CA LYS A 142 3.02 -4.09 -15.05
C LYS A 142 2.29 -2.75 -15.09
N GLY A 143 2.00 -2.15 -13.93
CA GLY A 143 1.41 -0.82 -13.84
C GLY A 143 2.31 0.26 -14.44
N TYR A 144 3.61 0.23 -14.15
CA TYR A 144 4.59 1.17 -14.70
C TYR A 144 4.65 1.09 -16.22
N GLN A 145 4.76 -0.13 -16.77
CA GLN A 145 4.78 -0.36 -18.21
C GLN A 145 3.53 0.24 -18.88
N GLN A 146 2.34 -0.02 -18.34
CA GLN A 146 1.09 0.52 -18.89
C GLN A 146 1.03 2.04 -18.80
N ALA A 147 1.44 2.63 -17.67
CA ALA A 147 1.51 4.08 -17.53
C ALA A 147 2.47 4.71 -18.54
N LEU A 148 3.65 4.11 -18.77
CA LEU A 148 4.64 4.54 -19.76
C LEU A 148 4.07 4.53 -21.20
N LEU A 149 3.32 3.48 -21.56
CA LEU A 149 2.65 3.40 -22.87
C LEU A 149 1.63 4.54 -23.04
N ARG A 150 0.84 4.84 -22.00
CA ARG A 150 -0.19 5.89 -22.05
C ARG A 150 0.41 7.30 -22.14
N ILE A 151 1.61 7.52 -21.62
CA ILE A 151 2.34 8.80 -21.75
C ILE A 151 3.28 8.84 -22.96
N GLY A 152 3.25 7.83 -23.84
CA GLY A 152 4.02 7.78 -25.08
C GLY A 152 5.48 7.37 -24.94
N ARG A 153 5.95 6.95 -23.76
CA ARG A 153 7.34 6.51 -23.51
C ARG A 153 7.53 5.03 -23.88
N LYS A 154 7.42 4.72 -25.18
CA LYS A 154 7.42 3.34 -25.70
C LYS A 154 8.72 2.57 -25.42
N GLU A 155 9.88 3.20 -25.56
CA GLU A 155 11.18 2.55 -25.33
C GLU A 155 11.34 2.09 -23.88
N ALA A 156 11.04 2.97 -22.92
CA ALA A 156 11.06 2.62 -21.50
C ALA A 156 10.04 1.53 -21.15
N ALA A 157 8.88 1.52 -21.82
CA ALA A 157 7.87 0.47 -21.62
C ALA A 157 8.33 -0.89 -22.14
N LEU A 158 9.08 -0.92 -23.25
CA LEU A 158 9.70 -2.15 -23.77
C LEU A 158 10.75 -2.69 -22.81
N GLN A 159 11.64 -1.83 -22.31
CA GLN A 159 12.64 -2.21 -21.30
C GLN A 159 11.98 -2.78 -20.04
N THR A 160 10.92 -2.13 -19.56
CA THR A 160 10.14 -2.63 -18.41
C THR A 160 9.51 -4.00 -18.71
N GLY A 161 9.05 -4.21 -19.94
CA GLY A 161 8.50 -5.49 -20.41
C GLY A 161 9.52 -6.63 -20.38
N GLU A 162 10.77 -6.37 -20.73
CA GLU A 162 11.83 -7.38 -20.63
C GLU A 162 12.12 -7.74 -19.17
N ILE A 163 12.11 -6.76 -18.27
CA ILE A 163 12.26 -7.01 -16.82
C ILE A 163 11.10 -7.88 -16.30
N ILE A 164 9.85 -7.61 -16.73
CA ILE A 164 8.69 -8.43 -16.33
C ILE A 164 8.89 -9.89 -16.74
N LYS A 165 9.32 -10.16 -17.98
CA LYS A 165 9.58 -11.53 -18.46
C LYS A 165 10.65 -12.23 -17.62
N GLN A 166 11.72 -11.52 -17.26
CA GLN A 166 12.78 -12.07 -16.41
C GLN A 166 12.26 -12.43 -15.02
N VAL A 167 11.41 -11.59 -14.43
CA VAL A 167 10.82 -11.85 -13.10
C VAL A 167 9.77 -12.97 -13.15
N GLU A 168 9.00 -13.11 -14.23
CA GLU A 168 8.01 -14.19 -14.40
C GLU A 168 8.63 -15.54 -14.79
N GLY A 169 9.83 -15.54 -15.37
CA GLY A 169 10.57 -16.75 -15.74
C GLY A 169 11.34 -17.43 -14.60
N HIS A 170 11.22 -16.92 -13.37
CA HIS A 170 11.83 -17.44 -12.14
C HIS A 170 10.76 -17.95 -11.18
#